data_AF-A0A0T7A6G5-F1
#
_entry.id   AF-A0A0T7A6G5-F1
#
_cell.length_a   1.000
_cell.length_b   1.000
_cell.length_c   1.000
_cell.angle_alpha   90.00
_cell.angle_beta   90.00
_cell.angle_gamma   90.00
#
_symmetry.space_group_name_H-M   'P 1'
#
loop_
_entity.id
_entity.type
_entity.pdbx_description
1 polymer ?
#
loop_
_entity_poly.entity_id
_entity_poly.type
_entity_poly.pdbx_seq_one_letter_code
_entity_poly.pdbx_strand_id
1 'polypeptide(L)'
;GKTDVNFAKYTSYGQDFNFSVELEDDDMEAFIDNIHEYYENFDVDEEAYIWIGSDGHGKNGAPYHIADIVKDMEEAEVMMADLYEAFRQYYSQLELQAV
;
A
#
# COMPACT_ATOMS: atom_id res chain seq x y z
N GLY A 1 -9.12 -22.75 -2.04
CA GLY A 1 -8.09 -22.81 -0.99
C GLY A 1 -7.61 -21.40 -0.70
N LYS A 2 -6.70 -21.24 0.27
CA LYS A 2 -6.15 -19.92 0.65
C LYS A 2 -4.80 -19.69 -0.05
N THR A 3 -4.60 -18.50 -0.59
CA THR A 3 -3.35 -18.05 -1.19
C THR A 3 -2.97 -16.68 -0.64
N ASP A 4 -1.81 -16.57 -0.02
CA ASP A 4 -1.24 -15.28 0.39
C ASP A 4 -0.61 -14.59 -0.82
N VAL A 5 -1.09 -13.39 -1.14
CA VAL A 5 -0.57 -12.56 -2.22
C VAL A 5 0.20 -11.39 -1.62
N ASN A 6 1.48 -11.28 -1.96
CA ASN A 6 2.37 -10.24 -1.46
C ASN A 6 2.62 -9.18 -2.54
N PHE A 7 2.37 -7.92 -2.20
CA PHE A 7 2.72 -6.76 -3.01
C PHE A 7 3.92 -6.06 -2.40
N ALA A 8 4.87 -5.63 -3.23
CA ALA A 8 6.04 -4.89 -2.78
C ALA A 8 6.48 -3.89 -3.86
N LYS A 9 6.89 -2.70 -3.43
CA LYS A 9 7.40 -1.66 -4.32
C LYS A 9 8.32 -0.71 -3.55
N TYR A 10 9.15 0.01 -4.29
CA TYR A 10 9.96 1.11 -3.77
C TYR A 10 9.32 2.45 -4.11
N THR A 11 9.32 3.38 -3.16
CA THR A 11 9.02 4.79 -3.38
C THR A 11 10.16 5.51 -4.09
N SER A 12 9.94 6.76 -4.52
CA SER A 12 10.97 7.57 -5.15
C SER A 12 12.12 7.97 -4.21
N TYR A 13 11.87 8.00 -2.90
CA TYR A 13 12.89 8.22 -1.87
C TYR A 13 13.64 6.93 -1.49
N GLY A 14 13.21 5.78 -2.02
CA GLY A 14 13.89 4.50 -1.86
C GLY A 14 13.42 3.66 -0.68
N GLN A 15 12.31 4.05 -0.03
CA GLN A 15 11.65 3.22 0.97
C GLN A 15 11.02 2.00 0.29
N ASP A 16 11.32 0.80 0.78
CA ASP A 16 10.53 -0.37 0.46
C ASP A 16 9.29 -0.43 1.34
N PHE A 17 8.14 -0.64 0.71
CA PHE A 17 6.91 -1.00 1.41
C PHE A 17 6.34 -2.28 0.79
N ASN A 18 5.68 -3.07 1.63
CA ASN A 18 5.07 -4.32 1.22
C ASN A 18 3.88 -4.64 2.11
N PHE A 19 2.90 -5.34 1.54
CA PHE A 19 1.77 -5.86 2.28
C PHE A 19 1.24 -7.15 1.66
N SER A 20 0.50 -7.90 2.47
CA SER A 20 -0.03 -9.21 2.12
C SER A 20 -1.54 -9.21 2.28
N VAL A 21 -2.23 -9.80 1.30
CA VAL A 21 -3.68 -10.03 1.34
C VAL A 21 -3.99 -11.47 0.93
N GLU A 22 -4.96 -12.08 1.61
CA GLU A 22 -5.37 -13.46 1.36
C GLU A 22 -6.44 -13.52 0.25
N LEU A 23 -6.25 -14.42 -0.71
CA LEU A 23 -7.26 -14.85 -1.66
C LEU A 23 -7.81 -16.22 -1.23
N GLU A 24 -9.09 -16.27 -0.87
CA GLU A 24 -9.77 -17.50 -0.44
C GLU A 24 -10.77 -17.96 -1.50
N ASP A 25 -10.67 -19.22 -1.92
CA ASP A 25 -11.64 -19.91 -2.79
C ASP A 25 -12.01 -19.14 -4.09
N ASP A 26 -11.06 -18.40 -4.64
CA ASP A 26 -11.19 -17.54 -5.83
C ASP A 26 -12.17 -16.35 -5.65
N ASP A 27 -12.47 -15.96 -4.41
CA ASP A 27 -13.28 -14.79 -4.08
C ASP A 27 -12.51 -13.48 -4.36
N MET A 28 -12.61 -13.03 -5.60
CA MET A 28 -11.97 -11.80 -6.05
C MET A 28 -12.60 -10.54 -5.44
N GLU A 29 -13.88 -10.55 -5.08
CA GLU A 29 -14.51 -9.39 -4.48
C GLU A 29 -13.95 -9.16 -3.06
N ALA A 30 -13.95 -10.21 -2.24
CA ALA A 30 -13.33 -10.15 -0.90
C ALA A 30 -11.83 -9.85 -0.97
N PHE A 31 -11.11 -10.40 -1.95
CA PHE A 31 -9.70 -10.09 -2.15
C PHE A 31 -9.45 -8.59 -2.40
N ILE A 32 -10.26 -7.95 -3.25
CA ILE A 32 -10.08 -6.53 -3.54
C ILE A 32 -10.53 -5.67 -2.36
N ASP A 33 -11.57 -6.08 -1.63
CA ASP A 33 -11.98 -5.40 -0.40
C ASP A 33 -10.89 -5.46 0.69
N ASN A 34 -10.15 -6.57 0.80
CA ASN A 34 -8.99 -6.68 1.69
C ASN A 34 -7.86 -5.71 1.28
N ILE A 35 -7.63 -5.48 -0.03
CA ILE A 35 -6.67 -4.47 -0.49
C ILE A 35 -7.13 -3.07 -0.10
N HIS A 36 -8.43 -2.78 -0.27
CA HIS A 36 -9.02 -1.51 0.11
C HIS A 36 -8.88 -1.23 1.61
N GLU A 37 -9.19 -2.23 2.45
CA GLU A 37 -9.06 -2.13 3.90
C GLU A 37 -7.61 -1.88 4.31
N TYR A 38 -6.64 -2.54 3.66
CA TYR A 38 -5.23 -2.27 3.94
C TYR A 38 -4.84 -0.83 3.63
N TYR A 39 -5.22 -0.34 2.45
CA TYR A 39 -4.95 1.03 2.02
C TYR A 39 -5.64 2.08 2.91
N GLU A 40 -6.94 1.96 3.20
CA GLU A 40 -7.69 2.93 4.01
C GLU A 40 -7.22 3.00 5.48
N ASN A 41 -6.58 1.94 5.98
CA ASN A 41 -6.00 1.91 7.33
C ASN A 41 -4.52 2.31 7.36
N PHE A 42 -3.91 2.68 6.22
CA PHE A 42 -2.52 3.11 6.18
C PHE A 42 -2.39 4.53 6.74
N ASP A 43 -1.78 4.66 7.93
CA ASP A 43 -1.53 5.96 8.55
C ASP A 43 -0.13 6.47 8.18
N VAL A 44 -0.11 7.46 7.28
CA VAL A 44 1.11 8.13 6.79
C VAL A 44 1.98 8.66 7.93
N ASP A 45 1.37 9.22 8.98
CA ASP A 45 2.11 9.81 10.10
C ASP A 45 2.69 8.74 11.02
N GLU A 46 1.93 7.66 11.28
CA GLU A 46 2.42 6.51 12.05
C GLU A 46 3.60 5.84 11.34
N GLU A 47 3.48 5.60 10.04
CA GLU A 47 4.53 4.99 9.24
C GLU A 47 5.77 5.91 9.14
N ALA A 48 5.57 7.22 8.95
CA ALA A 48 6.67 8.17 8.92
C ALA A 48 7.40 8.21 10.27
N TYR A 49 6.67 8.16 11.38
CA TYR A 49 7.22 8.15 12.74
C TYR A 49 8.21 6.99 12.96
N ILE A 50 7.93 5.82 12.38
CA ILE A 50 8.82 4.65 12.46
C ILE A 50 10.21 4.96 11.89
N TRP A 51 10.33 5.87 10.93
CA TRP A 51 11.58 6.25 10.26
C TRP A 51 12.26 7.50 10.85
N ILE A 52 11.67 8.11 11.89
CA ILE A 52 12.29 9.20 12.62
C ILE A 52 13.24 8.63 13.69
N GLY A 53 14.46 9.18 13.71
CA GLY A 53 15.52 8.91 14.67
C GLY A 53 15.35 9.72 15.96
N SER A 54 16.08 9.32 17.00
CA SER A 54 16.05 10.01 18.31
C SER A 54 16.56 11.44 18.28
N ASP A 55 17.28 11.83 17.23
CA ASP A 55 17.77 13.19 16.98
C ASP A 55 16.75 14.08 16.23
N GLY A 56 15.59 13.53 15.86
CA GLY A 56 14.54 14.24 15.12
C GLY A 56 14.73 14.24 13.60
N HIS A 57 15.62 13.40 13.07
CA HIS A 57 15.90 13.27 11.63
C HIS A 57 15.72 11.84 11.15
N GLY A 58 15.71 11.62 9.83
CA GLY A 58 15.56 10.28 9.26
C GLY A 58 16.64 9.30 9.73
N LYS A 59 16.24 8.06 10.02
CA LYS A 59 17.15 6.94 10.34
C LYS A 59 17.09 5.88 9.25
N ASN A 60 18.04 4.93 9.29
CA ASN A 60 18.04 3.73 8.45
C ASN A 60 17.97 4.00 6.92
N GLY A 61 18.45 5.16 6.46
CA GLY A 61 18.42 5.55 5.05
C GLY A 61 17.25 6.43 4.65
N ALA A 62 16.30 6.70 5.55
CA ALA A 62 15.22 7.66 5.32
C ALA A 62 15.74 9.09 5.12
N PRO A 63 14.98 9.96 4.44
CA PRO A 63 15.34 11.37 4.25
C PRO A 63 15.65 12.12 5.56
N TYR A 64 16.60 13.05 5.52
CA TYR A 64 17.02 13.80 6.72
C TYR A 64 15.89 14.67 7.31
N HIS A 65 15.08 15.29 6.45
CA HIS A 65 13.98 16.16 6.87
C HIS A 65 12.70 15.35 7.08
N ILE A 66 12.05 15.51 8.23
CA ILE A 66 10.77 14.85 8.55
C ILE A 66 9.73 15.04 7.43
N ALA A 67 9.64 16.25 6.86
CA ALA A 67 8.70 16.53 5.77
C ALA A 67 8.94 15.67 4.52
N ASP A 68 10.17 15.24 4.27
CA ASP A 68 10.48 14.36 3.14
C ASP A 68 10.21 12.88 3.48
N ILE A 69 10.29 12.49 4.76
CA ILE A 69 9.84 11.16 5.24
C ILE A 69 8.31 11.05 5.14
N VAL A 70 7.57 12.10 5.49
CA VAL A 70 6.10 12.12 5.36
C VAL A 70 5.72 11.99 3.89
N LYS A 71 6.33 12.77 2.99
CA LYS A 71 6.10 12.63 1.54
C LYS A 71 6.42 11.25 0.99
N ASP A 72 7.41 10.58 1.58
CA ASP A 72 7.76 9.21 1.22
C ASP A 72 6.59 8.25 1.53
N MET A 73 5.99 8.37 2.72
CA MET A 73 4.82 7.58 3.10
C MET A 73 3.54 7.98 2.33
N GLU A 74 3.34 9.28 2.05
CA GLU A 74 2.25 9.75 1.16
C GLU A 74 2.38 9.13 -0.24
N GLU A 75 3.60 8.97 -0.75
CA GLU A 75 3.84 8.30 -2.04
C GLU A 75 3.47 6.81 -1.96
N ALA A 76 3.80 6.13 -0.86
CA ALA A 76 3.40 4.73 -0.64
C ALA A 76 1.87 4.58 -0.60
N GLU A 77 1.17 5.46 0.14
CA GLU A 77 -0.29 5.51 0.21
C GLU A 77 -0.92 5.65 -1.18
N VAL A 78 -0.45 6.61 -1.99
CA VAL A 78 -0.93 6.79 -3.37
C VAL A 78 -0.69 5.53 -4.22
N MET A 79 0.48 4.88 -4.08
CA MET A 79 0.75 3.65 -4.82
C MET A 79 -0.19 2.49 -4.43
N MET A 80 -0.64 2.44 -3.18
CA MET A 80 -1.63 1.46 -2.72
C MET A 80 -3.04 1.80 -3.21
N ALA A 81 -3.41 3.08 -3.20
CA ALA A 81 -4.66 3.57 -3.78
C ALA A 81 -4.74 3.22 -5.28
N ASP A 82 -3.68 3.51 -6.05
CA ASP A 82 -3.58 3.18 -7.47
C ASP A 82 -3.75 1.67 -7.73
N LEU A 83 -3.17 0.83 -6.87
CA LEU A 83 -3.29 -0.63 -6.96
C LEU A 83 -4.73 -1.08 -6.74
N TYR A 84 -5.38 -0.57 -5.69
CA TYR A 84 -6.78 -0.84 -5.40
C TYR A 84 -7.69 -0.41 -6.56
N GLU A 85 -7.53 0.82 -7.05
CA GLU A 85 -8.31 1.35 -8.16
C GLU A 85 -8.14 0.51 -9.44
N ALA A 86 -6.92 0.09 -9.75
CA ALA A 86 -6.64 -0.78 -10.89
C ALA A 86 -7.38 -2.12 -10.80
N PHE A 87 -7.37 -2.75 -9.63
CA PHE A 87 -8.11 -4.01 -9.40
C PHE A 87 -9.63 -3.82 -9.49
N ARG A 88 -10.19 -2.80 -8.84
CA ARG A 88 -11.63 -2.52 -8.92
C ARG A 88 -12.07 -2.23 -10.35
N GLN A 89 -11.33 -1.39 -11.07
CA GLN A 89 -11.65 -1.05 -12.44
C GLN A 89 -11.64 -2.29 -13.34
N TYR A 90 -10.60 -3.14 -13.22
CA TYR A 90 -10.50 -4.36 -14.00
C TYR A 90 -11.65 -5.33 -13.68
N TYR A 91 -11.95 -5.54 -12.40
CA TYR A 91 -13.01 -6.46 -11.97
C TYR A 91 -14.40 -5.99 -12.44
N SER A 92 -14.72 -4.71 -12.29
CA SER A 92 -15.98 -4.15 -12.81
C SER A 92 -16.11 -4.27 -14.33
N GLN A 93 -15.01 -4.21 -15.09
CA GLN A 93 -15.05 -4.43 -16.54
C GLN A 93 -15.37 -5.88 -16.89
N LEU A 94 -14.83 -6.86 -16.14
CA LEU A 94 -15.14 -8.27 -16.34
C LEU A 94 -16.62 -8.56 -16.06
N GLU A 95 -17.18 -8.00 -14.99
CA GLU A 95 -18.60 -8.14 -14.67
C GLU A 95 -19.49 -7.58 -15.77
N LEU A 96 -19.16 -6.42 -16.34
CA LEU A 96 -19.90 -5.82 -17.46
C LEU A 96 -19.84 -6.65 -18.75
N GLN A 97 -18.73 -7.38 -18.99
CA GLN A 97 -18.57 -8.24 -20.17
C GLN A 97 -19.26 -9.60 -20.01
N ALA A 98 -19.62 -9.99 -18.79
CA ALA A 98 -20.31 -11.24 -18.49
C ALA A 98 -21.85 -11.16 -18.62
N VAL A 99 -22.39 -9.97 -18.93
CA VAL A 99 -23.83 -9.67 -19.14
C VAL A 99 -24.15 -9.64 -20.64
#